data_AF-A0AAD7ERV4-F1
#
_entry.id   AF-A0AAD7ERV4-F1
#
_cell.length_a   1.000
_cell.length_b   1.000
_cell.length_c   1.000
_cell.angle_alpha   90.00
_cell.angle_beta   90.00
_cell.angle_gamma   90.00
#
_symmetry.space_group_name_H-M   'P 1'
#
loop_
_entity.id
_entity.type
_entity.pdbx_description
1 polymer ?
#
loop_
_entity_poly.entity_id
_entity_poly.type
_entity_poly.pdbx_seq_one_letter_code
_entity_poly.pdbx_strand_id
1 'polypeptide(L)'
;MTSKEPAKKRGKCTEWVGKRWEFVQEFYPTYSEASKHGKMRDIWTKAFVRYWAAFPWRLPLKQDPDPEDPTDYALTLQTPEEEAECKKIITVTEAKTKAWCARQRNSASVKNNPWAEWLTRFRTPAGPAPKKRSDFQHYMRLDQYKEKVVERFEATKGNSPAAEHMNLRAQAAHELLALETPEVQQQMKTEAEALHTAALNKREDALEGLPALDEDDLEEARSRFSSLVTSVGHGFAKRPGYSPQAFRETLGQAISRNRRVPGLILGITAPAQ
;
A
#
# COMPACT_ATOMS: atom_id res chain seq x y z
N MET A 1 25.41 43.56 -0.65
CA MET A 1 24.68 42.68 -1.59
C MET A 1 24.80 41.25 -1.09
N THR A 2 23.84 40.78 -0.30
CA THR A 2 23.81 39.41 0.21
C THR A 2 23.06 38.53 -0.79
N SER A 3 23.81 37.74 -1.56
CA SER A 3 23.24 36.76 -2.48
C SER A 3 22.44 35.74 -1.69
N LYS A 4 21.11 35.71 -1.89
CA LYS A 4 20.25 34.65 -1.37
C LYS A 4 20.64 33.34 -2.06
N GLU A 5 21.18 32.39 -1.31
CA GLU A 5 21.36 31.02 -1.78
C GLU A 5 20.00 30.44 -2.23
N PRO A 6 19.95 29.77 -3.39
CA PRO A 6 18.72 29.14 -3.86
C PRO A 6 18.27 28.04 -2.88
N ALA A 7 16.96 27.93 -2.68
CA ALA A 7 16.35 26.96 -1.78
C ALA A 7 16.81 25.53 -2.09
N LYS A 8 17.40 24.87 -1.09
CA LYS A 8 17.91 23.49 -1.18
C LYS A 8 16.78 22.53 -1.60
N LYS A 9 16.93 21.88 -2.76
CA LYS A 9 16.03 20.80 -3.20
C LYS A 9 16.00 19.70 -2.14
N ARG A 10 14.82 19.41 -1.58
CA ARG A 10 14.62 18.30 -0.64
C ARG A 10 14.95 16.98 -1.34
N GLY A 11 15.96 16.27 -0.86
CA GLY A 11 16.28 14.89 -1.29
C GLY A 11 17.71 14.63 -1.73
N LYS A 12 18.44 15.64 -2.22
CA LYS A 12 19.87 15.50 -2.53
C LYS A 12 20.67 15.69 -1.24
N CYS A 13 21.33 14.64 -0.76
CA CYS A 13 22.36 14.83 0.26
C CYS A 13 23.51 15.55 -0.46
N THR A 14 23.66 16.85 -0.21
CA THR A 14 24.56 17.77 -0.94
C THR A 14 26.04 17.39 -0.87
N GLU A 15 26.37 16.34 -0.15
CA GLU A 15 27.73 15.85 0.08
C GLU A 15 28.10 14.68 -0.82
N TRP A 16 27.12 13.99 -1.42
CA TRP A 16 27.35 12.88 -2.35
C TRP A 16 27.35 13.42 -3.76
N VAL A 17 28.43 13.18 -4.50
CA VAL A 17 28.64 13.64 -5.87
C VAL A 17 28.92 12.42 -6.76
N GLY A 18 28.57 12.56 -8.05
CA GLY A 18 28.73 11.57 -9.14
C GLY A 18 28.60 10.10 -8.73
N LYS A 19 29.68 9.31 -8.86
CA LYS A 19 29.65 7.85 -8.71
C LYS A 19 29.21 7.39 -7.32
N ARG A 20 29.59 8.13 -6.27
CA ARG A 20 29.12 7.82 -4.90
C ARG A 20 27.61 8.02 -4.76
N TRP A 21 27.05 9.02 -5.44
CA TRP A 21 25.62 9.25 -5.45
C TRP A 21 24.88 8.15 -6.23
N GLU A 22 25.41 7.74 -7.39
CA GLU A 22 24.87 6.64 -8.19
C GLU A 22 24.82 5.34 -7.38
N PHE A 23 25.89 5.00 -6.65
CA PHE A 23 25.91 3.83 -5.77
C PHE A 23 24.78 3.85 -4.75
N VAL A 24 24.57 5.00 -4.09
CA VAL A 24 23.53 5.14 -3.06
C VAL A 24 22.12 5.04 -3.67
N GLN A 25 21.92 5.55 -4.90
CA GLN A 25 20.67 5.40 -5.63
C GLN A 25 20.42 3.95 -6.08
N GLU A 26 21.43 3.26 -6.62
CA GLU A 26 21.35 1.86 -7.04
C GLU A 26 21.07 0.93 -5.85
N PHE A 27 21.64 1.22 -4.68
CA PHE A 27 21.47 0.40 -3.48
C PHE A 27 20.09 0.60 -2.81
N TYR A 28 19.45 1.77 -2.99
CA TYR A 28 18.22 2.10 -2.28
C TYR A 28 17.06 1.09 -2.48
N PRO A 29 16.76 0.59 -3.69
CA PRO A 29 15.77 -0.45 -3.89
C PRO A 29 16.00 -1.70 -3.03
N THR A 30 17.25 -2.20 -3.00
CA THR A 30 17.64 -3.36 -2.20
C THR A 30 17.47 -3.11 -0.70
N TYR A 31 17.85 -1.91 -0.23
CA TYR A 31 17.59 -1.48 1.15
C TYR A 31 16.08 -1.45 1.48
N SER A 32 15.27 -0.88 0.59
CA SER A 32 13.83 -0.72 0.78
C SER A 32 13.12 -2.07 0.92
N GLU A 33 13.53 -3.06 0.12
CA GLU A 33 13.01 -4.42 0.20
C GLU A 33 13.45 -5.14 1.48
N ALA A 34 14.75 -5.16 1.76
CA ALA A 34 15.29 -5.83 2.94
C ALA A 34 14.78 -5.24 4.27
N SER A 35 14.48 -3.92 4.30
CA SER A 35 13.84 -3.28 5.44
C SER A 35 12.43 -3.78 5.72
N LYS A 36 11.69 -4.25 4.71
CA LYS A 36 10.36 -4.85 4.91
C LYS A 36 10.44 -6.24 5.53
N HIS A 37 11.52 -6.97 5.25
CA HIS A 37 11.74 -8.35 5.71
C HIS A 37 12.63 -8.45 6.95
N GLY A 38 13.04 -7.32 7.56
CA GLY A 38 13.89 -7.30 8.76
C GLY A 38 15.34 -7.73 8.54
N LYS A 39 15.79 -7.91 7.29
CA LYS A 39 17.14 -8.43 6.94
C LYS A 39 18.18 -7.31 6.79
N MET A 40 18.24 -6.42 7.78
CA MET A 40 18.99 -5.17 7.66
C MET A 40 20.50 -5.30 7.89
N ARG A 41 20.94 -6.25 8.73
CA ARG A 41 22.36 -6.37 9.10
C ARG A 41 23.21 -6.82 7.91
N ASP A 42 22.77 -7.87 7.23
CA ASP A 42 23.56 -8.53 6.17
C ASP A 42 23.70 -7.68 4.91
N ILE A 43 22.66 -6.90 4.57
CA ILE A 43 22.69 -6.01 3.40
C ILE A 43 23.71 -4.90 3.58
N TRP A 44 23.85 -4.36 4.80
CA TRP A 44 24.77 -3.26 5.06
C TRP A 44 26.21 -3.74 5.01
N THR A 45 26.50 -4.92 5.55
CA THR A 45 27.83 -5.55 5.44
C THR A 45 28.22 -5.71 3.97
N LYS A 46 27.34 -6.30 3.14
CA LYS A 46 27.61 -6.49 1.71
C LYS A 46 27.74 -5.15 0.96
N ALA A 47 26.87 -4.20 1.26
CA ALA A 47 26.88 -2.89 0.62
C ALA A 47 28.15 -2.11 0.94
N PHE A 48 28.58 -2.08 2.20
CA PHE A 48 29.79 -1.34 2.56
C PHE A 48 31.07 -2.03 2.09
N VAL A 49 31.11 -3.37 2.01
CA VAL A 49 32.23 -4.06 1.33
C VAL A 49 32.34 -3.59 -0.13
N ARG A 50 31.24 -3.58 -0.89
CA ARG A 50 31.23 -3.08 -2.27
C ARG A 50 31.56 -1.58 -2.35
N TYR A 51 31.05 -0.79 -1.41
CA TYR A 51 31.28 0.66 -1.36
C TYR A 51 32.76 0.98 -1.14
N TRP A 52 33.39 0.38 -0.13
CA TRP A 52 34.79 0.66 0.20
C TRP A 52 35.76 0.08 -0.83
N ALA A 53 35.36 -0.95 -1.59
CA ALA A 53 36.11 -1.43 -2.75
C ALA A 53 36.10 -0.43 -3.91
N ALA A 54 35.02 0.34 -4.08
CA ALA A 54 34.87 1.34 -5.13
C ALA A 54 35.35 2.75 -4.72
N PHE A 55 35.28 3.07 -3.42
CA PHE A 55 35.54 4.41 -2.90
C PHE A 55 36.49 4.33 -1.69
N PRO A 56 37.78 4.63 -1.88
CA PRO A 56 38.74 4.65 -0.80
C PRO A 56 38.39 5.65 0.30
N TRP A 57 38.72 5.32 1.55
CA TRP A 57 38.39 6.14 2.72
C TRP A 57 39.14 7.48 2.75
N ARG A 58 40.35 7.53 2.18
CA ARG A 58 41.16 8.76 2.08
C ARG A 58 40.56 9.78 1.12
N LEU A 59 39.67 9.35 0.22
CA LEU A 59 39.04 10.23 -0.75
C LEU A 59 37.86 10.97 -0.08
N PRO A 60 37.84 12.31 -0.09
CA PRO A 60 36.73 13.10 0.45
C PRO A 60 35.39 12.73 -0.20
N LEU A 61 34.28 12.76 0.56
CA LEU A 61 32.94 12.43 0.06
C LEU A 61 32.49 13.27 -1.15
N LYS A 62 33.03 14.50 -1.29
CA LYS A 62 32.71 15.43 -2.37
C LYS A 62 33.53 15.20 -3.66
N GLN A 63 34.49 14.27 -3.62
CA GLN A 63 35.35 13.94 -4.75
C GLN A 63 35.08 12.50 -5.19
N ASP A 64 34.99 12.31 -6.51
CA ASP A 64 34.90 11.00 -7.14
C ASP A 64 36.30 10.48 -7.48
N PRO A 65 36.48 9.14 -7.47
CA PRO A 65 37.74 8.55 -7.90
C PRO A 65 37.94 8.82 -9.39
N ASP A 66 39.11 9.36 -9.73
CA ASP A 66 39.50 9.63 -11.11
C ASP A 66 39.58 8.31 -11.89
N PRO A 67 38.89 8.17 -13.04
CA PRO A 67 38.98 6.97 -13.86
C PRO A 67 40.37 6.76 -14.50
N GLU A 68 41.20 7.79 -14.63
CA GLU A 68 42.49 7.73 -15.35
C GLU A 68 43.71 7.50 -14.44
N ASP A 69 43.56 7.70 -13.13
CA ASP A 69 44.59 7.42 -12.13
C ASP A 69 44.03 6.41 -11.12
N PRO A 70 44.25 5.10 -11.31
CA PRO A 70 43.96 4.11 -10.29
C PRO A 70 45.00 4.29 -9.19
N THR A 71 44.85 5.36 -8.42
CA THR A 71 45.77 5.65 -7.33
C THR A 71 45.69 4.47 -6.39
N ASP A 72 46.86 3.92 -6.09
CA ASP A 72 47.06 2.74 -5.28
C ASP A 72 46.72 3.06 -3.81
N TYR A 73 45.44 3.31 -3.54
CA TYR A 73 44.93 3.69 -2.22
C TYR A 73 44.88 2.49 -1.26
N ALA A 74 45.37 1.33 -1.71
CA ALA A 74 45.63 0.14 -0.91
C ALA A 74 46.94 0.26 -0.09
N LEU A 75 47.32 1.48 0.32
CA LEU A 75 48.35 1.68 1.33
C LEU A 75 47.86 1.05 2.64
N THR A 76 48.58 0.02 3.09
CA THR A 76 48.50 -0.54 4.43
C THR A 76 48.44 0.59 5.45
N LEU A 77 47.55 0.49 6.44
CA LEU A 77 47.51 1.45 7.56
C LEU A 77 48.85 1.35 8.29
N GLN A 78 49.68 2.39 8.22
CA GLN A 78 51.06 2.32 8.74
C GLN A 78 51.16 2.91 10.15
N THR A 79 50.23 3.78 10.55
CA THR A 79 50.27 4.43 11.86
C THR A 79 48.94 4.30 12.63
N PRO A 80 48.98 4.27 13.98
CA PRO A 80 47.78 4.24 14.82
C PRO A 80 46.85 5.46 14.61
N GLU A 81 47.42 6.59 14.20
CA GLU A 81 46.68 7.83 13.92
C GLU A 81 45.85 7.70 12.63
N GLU A 82 46.42 7.11 11.57
CA GLU A 82 45.72 6.81 10.33
C GLU A 82 44.59 5.79 10.54
N GLU A 83 44.79 4.80 11.42
CA GLU A 83 43.73 3.85 11.77
C GLU A 83 42.53 4.53 12.46
N ALA A 84 42.81 5.48 13.36
CA ALA A 84 41.76 6.21 14.06
C ALA A 84 40.97 7.12 13.11
N GLU A 85 41.65 7.78 12.18
CA GLU A 85 41.02 8.61 11.17
C GLU A 85 40.20 7.79 10.17
N CYS A 86 40.73 6.66 9.71
CA CYS A 86 40.02 5.70 8.86
C CYS A 86 38.71 5.23 9.52
N LYS A 87 38.77 4.76 10.77
CA LYS A 87 37.59 4.34 11.54
C LYS A 87 36.56 5.46 11.68
N LYS A 88 37.01 6.70 11.91
CA LYS A 88 36.13 7.87 12.01
C LYS A 88 35.42 8.14 10.69
N ILE A 89 36.15 8.16 9.57
CA ILE A 89 35.59 8.43 8.24
C ILE A 89 34.61 7.33 7.83
N ILE A 90 34.96 6.06 8.07
CA ILE A 90 34.06 4.92 7.82
C ILE A 90 32.76 5.10 8.60
N THR A 91 32.87 5.31 9.92
CA THR A 91 31.69 5.45 10.80
C THR A 91 30.77 6.59 10.36
N VAL A 92 31.35 7.76 10.04
CA VAL A 92 30.59 8.94 9.59
C VAL A 92 29.91 8.68 8.25
N THR A 93 30.62 8.08 7.30
CA THR A 93 30.11 7.79 5.96
C THR A 93 28.96 6.78 6.02
N GLU A 94 29.16 5.67 6.73
CA GLU A 94 28.11 4.67 6.92
C GLU A 94 26.86 5.25 7.58
N ALA A 95 27.04 6.06 8.63
CA ALA A 95 25.94 6.69 9.33
C ALA A 95 25.15 7.63 8.40
N LYS A 96 25.84 8.40 7.54
CA LYS A 96 25.21 9.27 6.55
C LYS A 96 24.43 8.48 5.50
N THR A 97 24.99 7.40 4.96
CA THR A 97 24.29 6.51 4.01
C THR A 97 23.04 5.90 4.62
N LYS A 98 23.18 5.33 5.83
CA LYS A 98 22.06 4.75 6.59
C LYS A 98 20.96 5.79 6.84
N ALA A 99 21.34 7.00 7.27
CA ALA A 99 20.42 8.09 7.52
C ALA A 99 19.70 8.56 6.24
N TRP A 100 20.40 8.64 5.11
CA TRP A 100 19.76 8.99 3.83
C TRP A 100 18.75 7.92 3.39
N CYS A 101 19.10 6.64 3.43
CA CYS A 101 18.18 5.54 3.09
C CYS A 101 16.95 5.54 4.01
N ALA A 102 17.14 5.73 5.31
CA ALA A 102 16.04 5.84 6.27
C ALA A 102 15.14 7.06 6.00
N ARG A 103 15.74 8.22 5.67
CA ARG A 103 14.99 9.42 5.29
C ARG A 103 14.21 9.23 4.01
N GLN A 104 14.78 8.60 2.99
CA GLN A 104 14.06 8.32 1.74
C GLN A 104 12.85 7.43 1.99
N ARG A 105 13.02 6.35 2.76
CA ARG A 105 11.92 5.47 3.20
C ARG A 105 10.84 6.23 3.96
N ASN A 106 11.24 7.10 4.89
CA ASN A 106 10.31 7.88 5.70
C ASN A 106 9.68 9.04 4.91
N SER A 107 10.34 9.57 3.87
CA SER A 107 9.77 10.60 2.99
C SER A 107 8.77 10.01 1.99
N ALA A 108 8.96 8.75 1.62
CA ALA A 108 7.96 7.95 0.92
C ALA A 108 6.81 7.50 1.85
N SER A 109 6.91 7.73 3.16
CA SER A 109 5.84 7.44 4.10
C SER A 109 4.66 8.37 3.84
N VAL A 110 3.52 7.73 3.61
CA VAL A 110 2.20 8.30 3.40
C VAL A 110 1.76 9.26 4.52
N LYS A 111 2.44 9.29 5.68
CA LYS A 111 2.12 10.16 6.83
C LYS A 111 2.07 11.66 6.52
N ASN A 112 2.76 12.14 5.48
CA ASN A 112 2.69 13.54 5.04
C ASN A 112 1.94 13.74 3.72
N ASN A 113 1.31 12.69 3.17
CA ASN A 113 0.47 12.82 2.00
C ASN A 113 -0.93 13.27 2.48
N PRO A 114 -1.38 14.50 2.18
CA PRO A 114 -2.72 14.95 2.56
C PRO A 114 -3.84 14.11 1.93
N TRP A 115 -3.52 13.31 0.91
CA TRP A 115 -4.43 12.39 0.22
C TRP A 115 -4.33 10.95 0.70
N ALA A 116 -3.48 10.67 1.69
CA ALA A 116 -3.28 9.33 2.25
C ALA A 116 -4.59 8.60 2.55
N GLU A 117 -5.43 9.22 3.40
CA GLU A 117 -6.71 8.66 3.84
C GLU A 117 -7.72 8.51 2.72
N TRP A 118 -7.63 9.37 1.71
CA TRP A 118 -8.50 9.29 0.53
C TRP A 118 -8.04 8.17 -0.40
N LEU A 119 -6.72 8.00 -0.60
CA LEU A 119 -6.14 6.94 -1.41
C LEU A 119 -6.31 5.55 -0.81
N THR A 120 -6.29 5.42 0.52
CA THR A 120 -6.55 4.14 1.19
C THR A 120 -8.00 3.67 1.00
N ARG A 121 -8.96 4.59 0.82
CA ARG A 121 -10.36 4.23 0.52
C ARG A 121 -10.51 3.51 -0.82
N PHE A 122 -9.66 3.79 -1.81
CA PHE A 122 -9.67 3.05 -3.08
C PHE A 122 -9.05 1.67 -2.99
N ARG A 123 -8.26 1.40 -1.95
CA ARG A 123 -7.60 0.10 -1.74
C ARG A 123 -8.38 -0.84 -0.83
N THR A 124 -9.37 -0.31 -0.12
CA THR A 124 -10.15 -1.11 0.83
C THR A 124 -11.47 -1.48 0.16
N PRO A 125 -11.80 -2.77 -0.01
CA PRO A 125 -13.10 -3.17 -0.52
C PRO A 125 -14.19 -2.58 0.38
N ALA A 126 -15.31 -2.20 -0.22
CA ALA A 126 -16.41 -1.59 0.50
C ALA A 126 -16.94 -2.55 1.58
N GLY A 127 -16.83 -2.13 2.85
CA GLY A 127 -17.47 -2.79 3.99
C GLY A 127 -16.66 -3.89 4.70
N PRO A 128 -17.23 -4.42 5.79
CA PRO A 128 -16.60 -5.47 6.59
C PRO A 128 -16.47 -6.79 5.81
N ALA A 129 -15.63 -7.70 6.31
CA ALA A 129 -15.54 -9.04 5.75
C ALA A 129 -16.91 -9.75 5.79
N PRO A 130 -17.29 -10.47 4.72
CA PRO A 130 -18.49 -11.30 4.71
C PRO A 130 -18.48 -12.24 5.91
N LYS A 131 -19.60 -12.27 6.66
CA LYS A 131 -19.79 -13.23 7.74
C LYS A 131 -20.53 -14.45 7.21
N LYS A 132 -20.10 -15.64 7.58
CA LYS A 132 -20.87 -16.88 7.33
C LYS A 132 -22.23 -16.74 8.01
N ARG A 133 -23.30 -16.97 7.24
CA ARG A 133 -24.66 -17.06 7.79
C ARG A 133 -24.82 -18.42 8.47
N SER A 134 -25.62 -18.49 9.51
CA SER A 134 -25.98 -19.77 10.10
C SER A 134 -26.93 -20.54 9.19
N ASP A 135 -26.94 -21.85 9.33
CA ASP A 135 -27.71 -22.76 8.47
C ASP A 135 -29.22 -22.44 8.55
N PHE A 136 -29.74 -22.14 9.75
CA PHE A 136 -31.13 -21.72 9.95
C PHE A 136 -31.47 -20.35 9.33
N GLN A 137 -30.50 -19.43 9.25
CA GLN A 137 -30.68 -18.14 8.55
C GLN A 137 -30.68 -18.31 7.04
N HIS A 138 -29.99 -19.32 6.52
CA HIS A 138 -30.07 -19.70 5.11
C HIS A 138 -31.43 -20.35 4.83
N TYR A 139 -31.84 -21.32 5.66
CA TYR A 139 -33.13 -22.00 5.58
C TYR A 139 -34.32 -21.03 5.52
N MET A 140 -34.35 -20.01 6.37
CA MET A 140 -35.47 -19.03 6.41
C MET A 140 -35.60 -18.14 5.16
N ARG A 141 -34.57 -18.10 4.31
CA ARG A 141 -34.53 -17.27 3.09
C ARG A 141 -35.01 -18.01 1.85
N LEU A 142 -34.99 -19.34 1.88
CA LEU A 142 -35.45 -20.15 0.76
C LEU A 142 -36.97 -20.12 0.70
N ASP A 143 -37.52 -19.85 -0.49
CA ASP A 143 -38.96 -19.66 -0.68
C ASP A 143 -39.77 -20.89 -0.25
N GLN A 144 -39.22 -22.09 -0.47
CA GLN A 144 -39.83 -23.37 -0.09
C GLN A 144 -40.05 -23.56 1.43
N TYR A 145 -39.25 -22.90 2.28
CA TYR A 145 -39.33 -23.06 3.75
C TYR A 145 -39.80 -21.80 4.47
N LYS A 146 -39.74 -20.65 3.79
CA LYS A 146 -40.12 -19.35 4.33
C LYS A 146 -41.54 -19.34 4.87
N GLU A 147 -42.50 -19.93 4.14
CA GLU A 147 -43.90 -19.99 4.58
C GLU A 147 -44.08 -20.85 5.84
N LYS A 148 -43.41 -22.02 5.91
CA LYS A 148 -43.43 -22.88 7.11
C LYS A 148 -42.87 -22.16 8.34
N VAL A 149 -41.77 -21.42 8.17
CA VAL A 149 -41.16 -20.63 9.25
C VAL A 149 -42.08 -19.49 9.68
N VAL A 150 -42.78 -18.84 8.74
CA VAL A 150 -43.76 -17.80 9.05
C VAL A 150 -44.93 -18.38 9.83
N GLU A 151 -45.51 -19.50 9.40
CA GLU A 151 -46.61 -20.16 10.09
C GLU A 151 -46.23 -20.56 11.52
N ARG A 152 -45.06 -21.18 11.69
CA ARG A 152 -44.53 -21.53 13.02
C ARG A 152 -44.31 -20.30 13.89
N PHE A 153 -43.74 -19.24 13.33
CA PHE A 153 -43.57 -17.97 14.03
C PHE A 153 -44.90 -17.35 14.44
N GLU A 154 -45.90 -17.32 13.56
CA GLU A 154 -47.24 -16.79 13.84
C GLU A 154 -47.95 -17.58 14.95
N ALA A 155 -47.74 -18.90 15.01
CA ALA A 155 -48.24 -19.75 16.09
C ALA A 155 -47.56 -19.47 17.44
N THR A 156 -46.26 -19.13 17.44
CA THR A 156 -45.47 -18.94 18.67
C THR A 156 -45.45 -17.48 19.15
N LYS A 157 -45.64 -16.49 18.27
CA LYS A 157 -45.39 -15.07 18.60
C LYS A 157 -46.36 -14.50 19.64
N GLY A 158 -47.60 -15.01 19.72
CA GLY A 158 -48.63 -14.47 20.61
C GLY A 158 -48.69 -12.93 20.62
N ASN A 159 -48.64 -12.35 21.83
CA ASN A 159 -48.55 -10.90 22.07
C ASN A 159 -47.11 -10.43 22.38
N SER A 160 -46.08 -11.16 21.94
CA SER A 160 -44.69 -10.78 22.21
C SER A 160 -44.34 -9.41 21.60
N PRO A 161 -43.46 -8.61 22.26
CA PRO A 161 -42.99 -7.33 21.75
C PRO A 161 -42.31 -7.47 20.38
N ALA A 162 -42.46 -6.44 19.53
CA ALA A 162 -41.85 -6.41 18.19
C ALA A 162 -40.32 -6.59 18.21
N ALA A 163 -39.65 -6.14 19.28
CA ALA A 163 -38.21 -6.33 19.46
C ALA A 163 -37.79 -7.81 19.54
N GLU A 164 -38.67 -8.70 19.97
CA GLU A 164 -38.40 -10.13 20.14
C GLU A 164 -38.77 -10.96 18.90
N HIS A 165 -39.54 -10.38 17.96
CA HIS A 165 -40.07 -11.11 16.80
C HIS A 165 -38.97 -11.75 15.95
N MET A 166 -37.83 -11.07 15.78
CA MET A 166 -36.70 -11.63 15.02
C MET A 166 -36.10 -12.85 15.71
N ASN A 167 -35.97 -12.82 17.04
CA ASN A 167 -35.42 -13.93 17.82
C ASN A 167 -36.37 -15.12 17.80
N LEU A 168 -37.68 -14.89 17.96
CA LEU A 168 -38.71 -15.93 17.87
C LEU A 168 -38.74 -16.57 16.48
N ARG A 169 -38.59 -15.77 15.41
CA ARG A 169 -38.50 -16.30 14.05
C ARG A 169 -37.22 -17.13 13.84
N ALA A 170 -36.09 -16.71 14.42
CA ALA A 170 -34.86 -17.49 14.38
C ALA A 170 -35.00 -18.82 15.13
N GLN A 171 -35.66 -18.83 16.29
CA GLN A 171 -35.97 -20.04 17.05
C GLN A 171 -36.89 -20.99 16.26
N ALA A 172 -37.97 -20.48 15.67
CA ALA A 172 -38.87 -21.26 14.83
C ALA A 172 -38.12 -21.91 13.64
N ALA A 173 -37.23 -21.18 13.00
CA ALA A 173 -36.39 -21.72 11.92
C ALA A 173 -35.42 -22.80 12.43
N HIS A 174 -34.86 -22.63 13.62
CA HIS A 174 -33.97 -23.60 14.24
C HIS A 174 -34.70 -24.91 14.62
N GLU A 175 -35.91 -24.80 15.18
CA GLU A 175 -36.75 -25.97 15.49
C GLU A 175 -37.15 -26.73 14.23
N LEU A 176 -37.62 -26.01 13.20
CA LEU A 176 -38.01 -26.63 11.93
C LEU A 176 -36.83 -27.32 11.27
N LEU A 177 -35.66 -26.66 11.18
CA LEU A 177 -34.47 -27.26 10.58
C LEU A 177 -34.02 -28.54 11.32
N ALA A 178 -34.17 -28.58 12.64
CA ALA A 178 -33.84 -29.77 13.42
C ALA A 178 -34.80 -30.96 13.20
N LEU A 179 -36.03 -30.68 12.79
CA LEU A 179 -37.06 -31.69 12.46
C LEU A 179 -36.97 -32.17 11.00
N GLU A 180 -36.32 -31.40 10.12
CA GLU A 180 -36.10 -31.80 8.73
C GLU A 180 -35.14 -32.99 8.63
N THR A 181 -35.16 -33.67 7.48
CA THR A 181 -34.33 -34.86 7.25
C THR A 181 -32.83 -34.52 7.27
N PRO A 182 -31.94 -35.47 7.62
CA PRO A 182 -30.50 -35.21 7.67
C PRO A 182 -29.93 -34.75 6.32
N GLU A 183 -30.53 -35.18 5.21
CA GLU A 183 -30.16 -34.75 3.86
C GLU A 183 -30.41 -33.24 3.66
N VAL A 184 -31.57 -32.74 4.10
CA VAL A 184 -31.91 -31.31 4.01
C VAL A 184 -30.98 -30.49 4.90
N GLN A 185 -30.70 -30.94 6.12
CA GLN A 185 -29.76 -30.26 7.03
C GLN A 185 -28.36 -30.14 6.40
N GLN A 186 -27.87 -31.24 5.83
CA GLN A 186 -26.57 -31.26 5.15
C GLN A 186 -26.56 -30.38 3.90
N GLN A 187 -27.66 -30.35 3.14
CA GLN A 187 -27.81 -29.46 1.99
C GLN A 187 -27.72 -27.99 2.42
N MET A 188 -28.46 -27.59 3.46
CA MET A 188 -28.46 -26.21 3.96
C MET A 188 -27.05 -25.76 4.40
N LYS A 189 -26.33 -26.63 5.10
CA LYS A 189 -24.94 -26.38 5.51
C LYS A 189 -24.02 -26.20 4.30
N THR A 190 -24.14 -27.08 3.31
CA THR A 190 -23.31 -27.05 2.10
C THR A 190 -23.56 -25.79 1.27
N GLU A 191 -24.82 -25.41 1.08
CA GLU A 191 -25.20 -24.19 0.36
C GLU A 191 -24.74 -22.92 1.09
N ALA A 192 -24.91 -22.86 2.41
CA ALA A 192 -24.46 -21.74 3.23
C ALA A 192 -22.92 -21.57 3.16
N GLU A 193 -22.17 -22.67 3.15
CA GLU A 193 -20.72 -22.69 2.95
C GLU A 193 -20.31 -22.25 1.55
N ALA A 194 -21.00 -22.73 0.51
CA ALA A 194 -20.75 -22.34 -0.87
C ALA A 194 -20.96 -20.82 -1.06
N LEU A 195 -22.06 -20.26 -0.53
CA LEU A 195 -22.34 -18.83 -0.60
C LEU A 195 -21.30 -17.99 0.16
N HIS A 196 -20.86 -18.46 1.32
CA HIS A 196 -19.81 -17.78 2.08
C HIS A 196 -18.48 -17.78 1.33
N THR A 197 -18.10 -18.92 0.75
CA THR A 197 -16.87 -19.07 -0.04
C THR A 197 -16.90 -18.17 -1.27
N ALA A 198 -18.01 -18.14 -2.00
CA ALA A 198 -18.18 -17.23 -3.14
C ALA A 198 -18.08 -15.74 -2.73
N ALA A 199 -18.62 -15.37 -1.56
CA ALA A 199 -18.50 -14.02 -1.05
C ALA A 199 -17.07 -13.65 -0.62
N LEU A 200 -16.31 -14.60 -0.07
CA LEU A 200 -14.90 -14.43 0.25
C LEU A 200 -14.06 -14.25 -1.01
N ASN A 201 -14.22 -15.13 -2.01
CA ASN A 201 -13.50 -15.03 -3.28
C ASN A 201 -13.75 -13.66 -3.93
N LYS A 202 -15.01 -13.20 -3.99
CA LYS A 202 -15.34 -11.87 -4.53
C LYS A 202 -14.66 -10.73 -3.77
N ARG A 203 -14.46 -10.88 -2.46
CA ARG A 203 -13.72 -9.90 -1.64
C ARG A 203 -12.23 -9.97 -1.90
N GLU A 204 -11.67 -11.16 -2.06
CA GLU A 204 -10.27 -11.37 -2.40
C GLU A 204 -9.96 -10.80 -3.79
N ASP A 205 -10.79 -11.06 -4.79
CA ASP A 205 -10.71 -10.44 -6.12
C ASP A 205 -10.71 -8.90 -6.02
N ALA A 206 -11.59 -8.35 -5.17
CA ALA A 206 -11.66 -6.90 -4.95
C ALA A 206 -10.42 -6.34 -4.20
N LEU A 207 -9.72 -7.16 -3.41
CA LEU A 207 -8.48 -6.80 -2.71
C LEU A 207 -7.26 -6.90 -3.60
N GLU A 208 -7.18 -7.94 -4.42
CA GLU A 208 -6.08 -8.15 -5.38
C GLU A 208 -6.08 -7.08 -6.48
N GLY A 209 -7.26 -6.51 -6.76
CA GLY A 209 -7.49 -5.51 -7.78
C GLY A 209 -7.62 -6.14 -9.17
N LEU A 210 -8.05 -5.35 -10.15
CA LEU A 210 -8.10 -5.82 -11.54
C LEU A 210 -6.69 -6.26 -12.01
N PRO A 211 -6.61 -7.24 -12.92
CA PRO A 211 -5.34 -7.64 -13.53
C PRO A 211 -4.59 -6.41 -14.08
N ALA A 212 -3.27 -6.54 -14.17
CA ALA A 212 -2.44 -5.48 -14.75
C ALA A 212 -2.97 -5.16 -16.15
N LEU A 213 -3.50 -3.95 -16.30
CA LEU A 213 -3.86 -3.37 -17.59
C LEU A 213 -2.60 -3.31 -18.46
N ASP A 214 -2.76 -3.49 -19.77
CA ASP A 214 -1.67 -3.23 -20.73
C ASP A 214 -1.13 -1.80 -20.52
N GLU A 215 0.12 -1.55 -20.92
CA GLU A 215 0.77 -0.25 -20.68
C GLU A 215 -0.07 0.91 -21.29
N ASP A 216 -0.72 0.67 -22.42
CA ASP A 216 -1.63 1.60 -23.10
C ASP A 216 -2.88 1.93 -22.27
N ASP A 217 -3.50 0.91 -21.67
CA ASP A 217 -4.67 1.06 -20.79
C ASP A 217 -4.30 1.77 -19.47
N LEU A 218 -3.09 1.53 -18.97
CA LEU A 218 -2.54 2.26 -17.83
C LEU A 218 -2.35 3.74 -18.18
N GLU A 219 -1.78 4.05 -19.34
CA GLU A 219 -1.60 5.43 -19.80
C GLU A 219 -2.92 6.16 -20.00
N GLU A 220 -3.92 5.50 -20.60
CA GLU A 220 -5.25 6.07 -20.75
C GLU A 220 -5.91 6.33 -19.39
N ALA A 221 -5.88 5.37 -18.47
CA ALA A 221 -6.40 5.55 -17.13
C ALA A 221 -5.70 6.69 -16.38
N ARG A 222 -4.37 6.82 -16.52
CA ARG A 222 -3.59 7.93 -15.96
C ARG A 222 -4.00 9.27 -16.56
N SER A 223 -4.20 9.33 -17.87
CA SER A 223 -4.64 10.53 -18.59
C SER A 223 -6.05 10.97 -18.14
N ARG A 224 -7.01 10.04 -18.11
CA ARG A 224 -8.39 10.29 -17.65
C ARG A 224 -8.42 10.75 -16.19
N PHE A 225 -7.66 10.08 -15.32
CA PHE A 225 -7.56 10.45 -13.92
C PHE A 225 -6.91 11.84 -13.74
N SER A 226 -5.82 12.13 -14.46
CA SER A 226 -5.18 13.45 -14.46
C SER A 226 -6.14 14.57 -14.89
N SER A 227 -6.99 14.31 -15.89
CA SER A 227 -8.03 15.24 -16.35
C SER A 227 -9.07 15.54 -15.25
N LEU A 228 -9.65 14.49 -14.64
CA LEU A 228 -10.60 14.59 -13.52
C LEU A 228 -10.00 15.33 -12.32
N VAL A 229 -8.77 14.98 -11.97
CA VAL A 229 -8.02 15.58 -10.88
C VAL A 229 -7.71 17.05 -11.16
N THR A 230 -7.43 17.40 -12.42
CA THR A 230 -7.20 18.79 -12.82
C THR A 230 -8.48 19.62 -12.74
N SER A 231 -9.63 19.10 -13.15
CA SER A 231 -10.91 19.83 -13.04
C SER A 231 -11.33 20.04 -11.58
N VAL A 232 -11.17 19.02 -10.73
CA VAL A 232 -11.39 19.11 -9.28
C VAL A 232 -10.41 20.08 -8.64
N GLY A 233 -9.11 20.02 -9.00
CA GLY A 233 -8.06 20.92 -8.53
C GLY A 233 -8.29 22.38 -8.90
N HIS A 234 -8.88 22.67 -10.08
CA HIS A 234 -9.31 24.02 -10.45
C HIS A 234 -10.47 24.52 -9.56
N GLY A 235 -11.35 23.63 -9.11
CA GLY A 235 -12.37 23.94 -8.09
C GLY A 235 -11.76 24.28 -6.72
N PHE A 236 -10.70 23.57 -6.32
CA PHE A 236 -9.99 23.79 -5.05
C PHE A 236 -9.00 24.96 -5.08
N ALA A 237 -8.57 25.43 -6.26
CA ALA A 237 -7.71 26.61 -6.41
C ALA A 237 -8.33 27.91 -5.87
N LYS A 238 -9.64 27.91 -5.56
CA LYS A 238 -10.32 29.00 -4.86
C LYS A 238 -10.05 29.03 -3.34
N ARG A 239 -9.39 28.01 -2.77
CA ARG A 239 -9.00 27.99 -1.34
C ARG A 239 -7.62 28.62 -1.14
N PRO A 240 -7.46 29.57 -0.19
CA PRO A 240 -6.16 30.13 0.14
C PRO A 240 -5.21 29.04 0.66
N GLY A 241 -3.99 28.97 0.11
CA GLY A 241 -2.95 27.99 0.49
C GLY A 241 -2.86 26.73 -0.38
N TYR A 242 -3.74 26.55 -1.36
CA TYR A 242 -3.66 25.43 -2.31
C TYR A 242 -2.77 25.77 -3.51
N SER A 243 -1.75 24.95 -3.78
CA SER A 243 -0.96 25.00 -5.02
C SER A 243 -1.36 23.83 -5.94
N PRO A 244 -2.01 24.10 -7.09
CA PRO A 244 -2.31 23.08 -8.10
C PRO A 244 -1.06 22.35 -8.60
N GLN A 245 0.10 23.02 -8.56
CA GLN A 245 1.38 22.47 -9.01
C GLN A 245 1.93 21.43 -8.02
N ALA A 246 1.88 21.72 -6.71
CA ALA A 246 2.24 20.77 -5.68
C ALA A 246 1.32 19.54 -5.70
N PHE A 247 0.03 19.73 -5.97
CA PHE A 247 -0.93 18.64 -6.12
C PHE A 247 -0.61 17.74 -7.31
N ARG A 248 -0.34 18.32 -8.50
CA ARG A 248 0.06 17.57 -9.71
C ARG A 248 1.35 16.77 -9.50
N GLU A 249 2.35 17.35 -8.84
CA GLU A 249 3.61 16.64 -8.53
C GLU A 249 3.39 15.46 -7.57
N THR A 250 2.56 15.65 -6.53
CA THR A 250 2.28 14.61 -5.54
C THR A 250 1.46 13.45 -6.15
N LEU A 251 0.51 13.78 -7.02
CA LEU A 251 -0.27 12.80 -7.76
C LEU A 251 0.54 12.07 -8.83
N GLY A 252 1.36 12.78 -9.60
CA GLY A 252 2.26 12.16 -10.58
C GLY A 252 3.20 11.13 -9.94
N GLN A 253 3.74 11.43 -8.74
CA GLN A 253 4.55 10.48 -7.98
C GLN A 253 3.75 9.31 -7.38
N ALA A 254 2.50 9.52 -6.99
CA ALA A 254 1.63 8.46 -6.49
C ALA A 254 1.19 7.50 -7.61
N ILE A 255 0.96 8.04 -8.80
CA ILE A 255 0.52 7.32 -10.00
C ILE A 255 1.67 6.52 -10.62
N SER A 256 2.89 7.10 -10.73
CA SER A 256 4.05 6.41 -11.33
C SER A 256 4.54 5.21 -10.49
N ARG A 257 4.25 5.19 -9.19
CA ARG A 257 4.56 4.07 -8.29
C ARG A 257 3.52 2.95 -8.32
N ASN A 258 2.39 3.14 -8.99
CA ASN A 258 1.31 2.16 -9.11
C ASN A 258 1.34 1.55 -10.53
N ARG A 259 1.80 0.29 -10.64
CA ARG A 259 1.60 -0.57 -11.83
C ARG A 259 0.21 -1.23 -11.88
N ARG A 260 -0.66 -0.93 -10.90
CA ARG A 260 -2.05 -1.40 -10.85
C ARG A 260 -2.96 -0.19 -10.66
N VAL A 261 -3.86 0.02 -11.59
CA VAL A 261 -4.91 1.04 -11.51
C VAL A 261 -6.07 0.45 -10.70
N PRO A 262 -6.58 1.14 -9.67
CA PRO A 262 -7.81 0.71 -9.01
C PRO A 262 -8.95 0.73 -10.04
N GLY A 263 -9.64 -0.39 -10.17
CA GLY A 263 -10.81 -0.55 -11.04
C GLY A 263 -11.95 0.37 -10.62
N LEU A 264 -11.91 1.61 -11.08
CA LEU A 264 -13.01 2.55 -11.07
C LEU A 264 -13.47 2.71 -12.52
N ILE A 265 -14.15 1.68 -13.02
CA ILE A 265 -15.18 1.93 -14.03
C ILE A 265 -16.28 2.65 -13.27
N LEU A 266 -16.19 3.98 -13.24
CA LEU A 266 -17.31 4.84 -12.92
C LEU A 266 -18.42 4.47 -13.90
N GLY A 267 -19.45 3.77 -13.42
CA GLY A 267 -20.74 3.66 -14.08
C GLY A 267 -21.36 5.05 -14.17
N ILE A 268 -20.91 5.85 -15.14
CA ILE A 268 -21.66 6.97 -15.68
C ILE A 268 -22.24 6.43 -16.97
N THR A 269 -23.39 5.76 -16.83
CA THR A 269 -24.29 5.52 -17.95
C THR A 269 -24.57 6.87 -18.63
N ALA A 270 -24.22 6.98 -19.90
CA ALA A 270 -24.67 8.08 -20.74
C ALA A 270 -26.22 8.14 -20.70
N PRO A 271 -26.83 9.33 -20.68
CA PRO A 271 -28.28 9.42 -20.85
C PRO A 271 -28.62 8.92 -22.25
N ALA A 272 -29.52 7.94 -22.33
CA ALA A 272 -30.09 7.49 -23.58
C ALA A 272 -30.74 8.68 -24.30
N GLN A 273 -30.37 8.87 -25.58
CA GLN A 273 -31.15 9.64 -26.54
C GLN A 273 -32.14 8.71 -27.22
#